data_AF-A0A811MXE7-F1
#
_entry.id   AF-A0A811MXE7-F1
#
_cell.length_a   1.000
_cell.length_b   1.000
_cell.length_c   1.000
_cell.angle_alpha   90.00
_cell.angle_beta   90.00
_cell.angle_gamma   90.00
#
_symmetry.space_group_name_H-M   'P 1'
#
loop_
_entity.id
_entity.type
_entity.pdbx_description
1 polymer ?
#
loop_
_entity_poly.entity_id
_entity_poly.type
_entity_poly.pdbx_seq_one_letter_code
_entity_poly.pdbx_strand_id
1 'polypeptide(L)'
;MWTREMDCLLSVCDYIVEFYPSTQTLPDGTKVEVMETRPRSDIYINLPALEKLDAMLIPAMMNDDPDHARRTVQDILDSFQKAEFCGVLSDMEVPESFMAVLPKTTLDTSKIQFNKDVGQAILESYSRVLESLTFNIVSWIDDVLFVDRSIRKFSDNLKP
;
A
#
# COMPACT_ATOMS: atom_id res chain seq x y z
N MET A 1 -3.48 -4.36 -18.07
CA MET A 1 -2.14 -3.73 -18.24
C MET A 1 -1.49 -3.55 -16.88
N TRP A 2 -2.19 -2.89 -15.94
CA TRP A 2 -1.82 -2.74 -14.53
C TRP A 2 -1.22 -4.00 -13.86
N THR A 3 -1.98 -5.10 -13.77
CA THR A 3 -1.55 -6.32 -13.05
C THR A 3 -0.18 -6.81 -13.51
N ARG A 4 0.04 -6.92 -14.83
CA ARG A 4 1.32 -7.39 -15.38
C ARG A 4 2.50 -6.48 -15.05
N GLU A 5 2.28 -5.16 -15.09
CA GLU A 5 3.34 -4.19 -14.79
C GLU A 5 3.66 -4.16 -13.30
N MET A 6 2.63 -4.27 -12.45
CA MET A 6 2.82 -4.40 -11.01
C MET A 6 3.49 -5.72 -10.63
N ASP A 7 3.08 -6.85 -11.20
CA ASP A 7 3.76 -8.14 -10.99
C ASP A 7 5.26 -8.05 -11.31
N CYS A 8 5.62 -7.35 -12.40
CA CYS A 8 7.02 -7.14 -12.78
C CYS A 8 7.79 -6.24 -11.80
N LEU A 9 7.13 -5.25 -11.21
CA LEU A 9 7.75 -4.34 -10.24
C LEU A 9 7.90 -5.02 -8.87
N LEU A 10 6.89 -5.78 -8.46
CA LEU A 10 6.83 -6.46 -7.17
C LEU A 10 7.69 -7.73 -7.14
N SER A 11 8.04 -8.33 -8.28
CA SER A 11 8.92 -9.51 -8.32
C SER A 11 10.29 -9.30 -7.67
N VAL A 12 10.73 -8.04 -7.52
CA VAL A 12 11.97 -7.72 -6.81
C VAL A 12 11.88 -8.11 -5.33
N CYS A 13 10.70 -8.04 -4.73
CA CYS A 13 10.46 -8.37 -3.32
C CYS A 13 10.71 -9.85 -2.99
N ASP A 14 10.54 -10.76 -3.95
CA ASP A 14 10.80 -12.20 -3.77
C ASP A 14 12.27 -12.49 -3.47
N TYR A 15 13.16 -11.57 -3.83
CA TYR A 15 14.60 -11.69 -3.64
C TYR A 15 15.12 -10.92 -2.43
N ILE A 16 14.25 -10.20 -1.70
CA ILE A 16 14.63 -9.46 -0.50
C ILE A 16 14.46 -10.36 0.73
N VAL A 17 15.59 -10.90 1.20
CA VAL A 17 15.63 -11.92 2.25
C VAL A 17 16.51 -11.52 3.43
N GLU A 18 16.16 -12.03 4.61
CA GLU A 18 17.01 -12.05 5.80
C GLU A 18 17.78 -13.37 5.87
N PHE A 19 19.06 -13.28 6.22
CA PHE A 19 19.88 -14.46 6.49
C PHE A 19 19.85 -14.81 7.98
N TYR A 20 19.68 -16.08 8.31
CA TYR A 20 19.77 -16.56 9.68
C TYR A 20 20.62 -17.83 9.76
N PRO A 21 21.38 -18.01 10.85
CA PRO A 21 22.15 -19.23 11.06
C PRO A 21 21.21 -20.40 11.40
N SER A 22 21.48 -21.56 10.82
CA SER A 22 20.77 -22.81 11.03
C SER A 22 21.76 -23.97 11.16
N THR A 23 21.34 -25.10 11.70
CA THR A 23 22.16 -26.30 11.81
C THR A 23 21.56 -27.42 10.97
N GLN A 24 22.33 -27.93 10.01
CA GLN A 24 21.94 -29.03 9.14
C GLN A 24 22.73 -30.29 9.49
N THR A 25 22.08 -31.45 9.45
CA THR A 25 22.75 -32.74 9.70
C THR A 25 23.01 -33.42 8.37
N LEU A 26 24.29 -33.68 8.08
CA LEU A 26 24.72 -34.40 6.88
C LEU A 26 24.38 -35.90 6.99
N PRO A 27 24.36 -36.65 5.85
CA PRO A 27 24.04 -38.08 5.83
C PRO A 27 24.96 -38.96 6.70
N ASP A 28 26.16 -38.47 7.01
CA ASP A 28 27.16 -39.12 7.87
C ASP A 28 26.94 -38.85 9.37
N GLY A 29 25.94 -38.05 9.73
CA GLY A 29 25.63 -37.64 11.11
C GLY A 29 26.37 -36.38 11.58
N THR A 30 27.24 -35.80 10.75
CA THR A 30 27.96 -34.56 11.07
C THR A 30 26.99 -33.38 11.06
N LYS A 31 27.02 -32.53 12.10
CA LYS A 31 26.24 -31.29 12.16
C LYS A 31 27.06 -30.13 11.59
N VAL A 32 26.50 -29.41 10.65
CA VAL A 32 27.12 -28.27 9.98
C VAL A 32 26.23 -27.05 10.18
N GLU A 33 26.84 -25.92 10.57
CA GLU A 33 26.15 -24.64 10.57
C GLU A 33 26.07 -24.11 9.14
N VAL A 34 24.85 -23.78 8.71
CA VAL A 34 24.55 -23.28 7.37
C VAL A 34 23.74 -22.00 7.51
N MET A 35 23.99 -21.03 6.64
CA MET A 35 23.15 -19.84 6.54
C MET A 35 21.93 -20.16 5.70
N GLU A 36 20.74 -19.96 6.26
CA GLU A 36 19.47 -20.08 5.56
C GLU A 36 18.89 -18.70 5.29
N THR A 37 18.00 -18.62 4.31
CA THR A 37 17.33 -17.39 3.89
C THR A 37 15.84 -17.48 4.16
N ARG A 38 15.25 -16.39 4.65
CA ARG A 38 13.79 -16.22 4.74
C ARG A 38 13.39 -14.87 4.15
N PRO A 39 12.19 -14.71 3.57
CA PRO A 39 11.70 -13.40 3.15
C PRO A 39 11.77 -12.39 4.30
N ARG A 40 12.10 -11.14 3.98
CA ARG A 40 12.14 -10.09 4.99
C ARG A 40 10.76 -9.88 5.61
N SER A 41 10.73 -9.72 6.93
CA SER A 41 9.51 -9.79 7.73
C SER A 41 8.46 -8.72 7.34
N ASP A 42 8.89 -7.49 7.09
CA ASP A 42 8.05 -6.39 6.62
C ASP A 42 7.41 -6.70 5.27
N ILE A 43 8.19 -7.19 4.29
CA ILE A 43 7.68 -7.55 2.96
C ILE A 43 6.71 -8.73 3.04
N TYR A 44 7.08 -9.76 3.80
CA TYR A 44 6.27 -10.97 3.95
C TYR A 44 4.87 -10.68 4.51
N ILE A 45 4.75 -9.69 5.41
CA ILE A 45 3.49 -9.30 6.03
C ILE A 45 2.74 -8.28 5.16
N ASN A 46 3.44 -7.24 4.71
CA ASN A 46 2.81 -6.05 4.14
C ASN A 46 2.46 -6.22 2.66
N LEU A 47 3.29 -6.93 1.90
CA LEU A 47 3.07 -7.08 0.45
C LEU A 47 1.76 -7.81 0.13
N PRO A 48 1.43 -8.97 0.74
CA PRO A 48 0.15 -9.64 0.49
C PRO A 48 -1.06 -8.81 0.93
N ALA A 49 -0.91 -7.95 1.94
CA ALA A 49 -1.97 -7.05 2.38
C ALA A 49 -2.26 -5.97 1.32
N LEU A 50 -1.23 -5.40 0.70
CA LEU A 50 -1.40 -4.42 -0.39
C LEU A 50 -2.01 -5.04 -1.64
N GLU A 51 -1.57 -6.24 -2.03
CA GLU A 51 -2.15 -6.96 -3.17
C GLU A 51 -3.63 -7.25 -2.96
N LYS A 52 -4.02 -7.60 -1.73
CA LYS A 52 -5.43 -7.78 -1.39
C LYS A 52 -6.23 -6.48 -1.53
N LEU A 53 -5.65 -5.35 -1.14
CA LEU A 53 -6.30 -4.04 -1.26
C LEU A 53 -6.44 -3.61 -2.73
N ASP A 54 -5.41 -3.81 -3.55
CA ASP A 54 -5.46 -3.57 -4.99
C ASP A 54 -6.57 -4.42 -5.66
N ALA A 55 -6.65 -5.70 -5.32
CA ALA A 55 -7.69 -6.60 -5.82
C ALA A 55 -9.10 -6.20 -5.37
N MET A 56 -9.24 -5.49 -4.24
CA MET A 56 -10.54 -4.97 -3.76
C MET A 56 -10.91 -3.62 -4.40
N LEU A 57 -9.92 -2.82 -4.82
CA LEU A 57 -10.15 -1.51 -5.44
C LEU A 57 -10.70 -1.64 -6.87
N ILE A 58 -10.18 -2.57 -7.67
CA ILE A 58 -10.63 -2.75 -9.06
C ILE A 58 -12.15 -3.02 -9.15
N PRO A 59 -12.74 -3.98 -8.40
CA PRO A 59 -14.18 -4.20 -8.40
C PRO A 59 -14.97 -2.96 -7.95
N ALA A 60 -14.46 -2.21 -6.97
CA ALA A 60 -15.12 -1.00 -6.49
C ALA A 60 -15.23 0.08 -7.58
N MET A 61 -14.23 0.18 -8.47
CA MET A 61 -14.26 1.09 -9.62
C MET A 61 -15.22 0.65 -10.73
N MET A 62 -15.54 -0.63 -10.82
CA MET A 62 -16.39 -1.19 -11.88
C MET A 62 -17.85 -1.38 -11.43
N ASN A 63 -18.18 -1.00 -10.20
CA ASN A 63 -19.55 -1.08 -9.68
C ASN A 63 -20.42 0.07 -10.22
N ASP A 64 -21.56 -0.29 -10.82
CA ASP A 64 -22.55 0.69 -11.32
C ASP A 64 -23.33 1.39 -10.19
N ASP A 65 -23.29 0.85 -8.96
CA ASP A 65 -23.92 1.46 -7.77
C ASP A 65 -22.91 2.35 -7.02
N PRO A 66 -23.01 3.68 -7.11
CA PRO A 66 -22.09 4.60 -6.45
C PRO A 66 -22.16 4.54 -4.92
N ASP A 67 -23.31 4.17 -4.33
CA ASP A 67 -23.44 4.07 -2.87
C ASP A 67 -22.76 2.80 -2.33
N HIS A 68 -22.83 1.70 -3.08
CA HIS A 68 -22.09 0.48 -2.74
C HIS A 68 -20.59 0.67 -2.93
N ALA A 69 -20.18 1.24 -4.07
CA ALA A 69 -18.77 1.57 -4.33
C ALA A 69 -18.19 2.46 -3.22
N ARG A 70 -18.91 3.50 -2.79
CA ARG A 70 -18.48 4.36 -1.69
C ARG A 70 -18.22 3.60 -0.39
N ARG A 71 -19.13 2.69 0.00
CA ARG A 71 -18.97 1.89 1.23
C ARG A 71 -17.72 1.02 1.15
N THR A 72 -17.55 0.30 0.04
CA THR A 72 -16.38 -0.56 -0.18
C THR A 72 -15.08 0.22 -0.14
N VAL A 73 -15.02 1.39 -0.79
CA VAL A 73 -13.81 2.22 -0.82
C VAL A 73 -13.52 2.85 0.55
N GLN A 74 -14.56 3.20 1.33
CA GLN A 74 -14.38 3.68 2.70
C GLN A 74 -13.86 2.57 3.63
N ASP A 75 -14.39 1.35 3.52
CA ASP A 75 -13.91 0.19 4.29
C ASP A 75 -12.43 -0.11 3.97
N ILE A 76 -12.03 0.09 2.71
CA ILE A 76 -10.64 -0.02 2.25
C ILE A 76 -9.79 1.09 2.88
N LEU A 77 -10.23 2.35 2.85
CA LEU A 77 -9.52 3.49 3.46
C LEU A 77 -9.31 3.31 4.97
N ASP A 78 -10.35 2.83 5.67
CA ASP A 78 -10.30 2.51 7.10
C ASP A 78 -9.33 1.35 7.38
N SER A 79 -9.23 0.40 6.44
CA SER A 79 -8.26 -0.70 6.50
C SER A 79 -6.83 -0.19 6.30
N PHE A 80 -6.60 0.78 5.40
CA PHE A 80 -5.30 1.45 5.23
C PHE A 80 -4.86 2.18 6.50
N GLN A 81 -5.77 2.93 7.15
CA GLN A 81 -5.48 3.63 8.41
C GLN A 81 -5.19 2.67 9.57
N LYS A 82 -5.90 1.53 9.65
CA LYS A 82 -5.70 0.52 10.69
C LYS A 82 -4.46 -0.36 10.47
N ALA A 83 -4.05 -0.57 9.24
CA ALA A 83 -2.92 -1.44 8.88
C ALA A 83 -1.54 -0.83 9.19
N GLU A 84 -1.47 0.37 9.77
CA GLU A 84 -0.21 1.00 10.23
C GLU A 84 0.86 1.09 9.12
N PHE A 85 0.46 1.22 7.85
CA PHE A 85 1.39 1.38 6.72
C PHE A 85 2.29 2.63 6.84
N CYS A 86 1.88 3.58 7.68
CA CYS A 86 2.66 4.74 8.14
C CYS A 86 3.96 4.36 8.87
N GLY A 87 4.11 3.10 9.30
CA GLY A 87 5.34 2.54 9.88
C GLY A 87 6.51 2.43 8.88
N VAL A 88 6.25 2.31 7.57
CA VAL A 88 7.30 2.14 6.55
C VAL A 88 8.23 3.37 6.49
N LEU A 89 7.69 4.57 6.73
CA LEU A 89 8.48 5.79 6.86
C LEU A 89 9.20 5.89 8.21
N SER A 90 8.70 5.23 9.26
CA SER A 90 9.31 5.26 10.60
C SER A 90 10.58 4.42 10.66
N ASP A 91 10.63 3.32 9.92
CA ASP A 91 11.76 2.38 9.85
C ASP A 91 12.86 2.82 8.85
N MET A 92 12.70 3.99 8.24
CA MET A 92 13.57 4.52 7.19
C MET A 92 14.66 5.41 7.79
N GLU A 93 15.92 4.98 7.70
CA GLU A 93 17.06 5.71 8.28
C GLU A 93 17.22 7.10 7.62
N VAL A 94 17.09 8.15 8.44
CA VAL A 94 17.35 9.54 8.02
C VAL A 94 18.77 9.93 8.43
N PRO A 95 19.57 10.59 7.57
CA PRO A 95 20.86 11.14 7.98
C PRO A 95 20.69 12.10 9.17
N GLU A 96 21.45 11.90 10.27
CA GLU A 96 21.32 12.64 11.55
C GLU A 96 21.22 14.18 11.39
N SER A 97 21.81 14.74 10.33
CA SER A 97 21.75 16.17 9.98
C SER A 97 20.34 16.74 9.73
N PHE A 98 19.33 15.91 9.45
CA PHE A 98 17.98 16.34 9.04
C PHE A 98 16.93 16.29 10.17
N MET A 99 17.24 15.68 11.31
CA MET A 99 16.26 15.37 12.37
C MET A 99 15.71 16.59 13.13
N ALA A 100 16.33 17.77 13.03
CA ALA A 100 16.03 18.88 13.95
C ALA A 100 15.16 20.03 13.39
N VAL A 101 14.84 20.09 12.08
CA VAL A 101 14.32 21.37 11.50
C VAL A 101 13.10 21.24 10.57
N LEU A 102 12.63 20.04 10.22
CA LEU A 102 11.68 19.93 9.10
C LEU A 102 10.22 19.62 9.49
N PRO A 103 9.22 20.27 8.84
CA PRO A 103 7.83 19.85 8.88
C PRO A 103 7.69 18.38 8.49
N LYS A 104 6.70 17.67 9.08
CA LYS A 104 6.47 16.23 8.87
C LYS A 104 6.43 15.83 7.38
N THR A 105 5.82 16.65 6.53
CA THR A 105 5.78 16.49 5.06
C THR A 105 7.16 16.57 4.39
N THR A 106 8.05 17.44 4.86
CA THR A 106 9.42 17.58 4.32
C THR A 106 10.34 16.47 4.85
N LEU A 107 10.12 15.98 6.07
CA LEU A 107 10.81 14.80 6.62
C LEU A 107 10.44 13.52 5.84
N ASP A 108 9.16 13.32 5.54
CA ASP A 108 8.68 12.17 4.77
C ASP A 108 9.19 12.23 3.31
N THR A 109 9.30 13.44 2.72
CA THR A 109 9.90 13.62 1.39
C THR A 109 11.40 13.32 1.37
N SER A 110 12.15 13.78 2.38
CA SER A 110 13.59 13.49 2.50
C SER A 110 13.85 12.00 2.73
N LYS A 111 12.99 11.33 3.51
CA LYS A 111 13.02 9.89 3.74
C LYS A 111 12.92 9.11 2.42
N ILE A 112 11.94 9.44 1.59
CA ILE A 112 11.78 8.85 0.24
C ILE A 112 13.00 9.09 -0.65
N GLN A 113 13.53 10.31 -0.63
CA GLN A 113 14.61 10.72 -1.53
C GLN A 113 15.97 10.09 -1.18
N PHE A 114 16.17 9.70 0.08
CA PHE A 114 17.42 9.10 0.56
C PHE A 114 17.31 7.60 0.84
N ASN A 115 16.19 6.95 0.52
CA ASN A 115 16.06 5.53 0.78
C ASN A 115 17.12 4.72 0.04
N LYS A 116 17.81 3.83 0.76
CA LYS A 116 18.67 2.81 0.15
C LYS A 116 18.02 1.44 0.14
N ASP A 117 16.91 1.28 0.85
CA ASP A 117 16.19 0.02 0.98
C ASP A 117 15.11 -0.12 -0.09
N VAL A 118 15.38 -0.97 -1.09
CA VAL A 118 14.45 -1.19 -2.20
C VAL A 118 13.09 -1.74 -1.72
N GLY A 119 13.07 -2.59 -0.70
CA GLY A 119 11.83 -3.18 -0.19
C GLY A 119 10.93 -2.16 0.51
N GLN A 120 11.50 -1.29 1.34
CA GLN A 120 10.74 -0.20 1.96
C GLN A 120 10.25 0.80 0.91
N ALA A 121 11.07 1.10 -0.11
CA ALA A 121 10.66 1.99 -1.19
C ALA A 121 9.45 1.43 -1.96
N ILE A 122 9.47 0.13 -2.29
CA ILE A 122 8.34 -0.52 -2.95
C ILE A 122 7.09 -0.48 -2.06
N LEU A 123 7.20 -0.84 -0.79
CA LEU A 123 6.05 -0.85 0.14
C LEU A 123 5.45 0.54 0.35
N GLU A 124 6.27 1.58 0.53
CA GLU A 124 5.80 2.97 0.64
C GLU A 124 5.13 3.43 -0.65
N SER A 125 5.79 3.24 -1.79
CA SER A 125 5.29 3.78 -3.05
C SER A 125 4.03 3.06 -3.49
N TYR A 126 3.94 1.74 -3.28
CA TYR A 126 2.75 0.96 -3.61
C TYR A 126 1.57 1.35 -2.71
N SER A 127 1.77 1.40 -1.38
CA SER A 127 0.72 1.83 -0.45
C SER A 127 0.19 3.23 -0.75
N ARG A 128 1.08 4.18 -1.04
CA ARG A 128 0.72 5.57 -1.36
C ARG A 128 -0.02 5.71 -2.68
N VAL A 129 0.31 4.92 -3.70
CA VAL A 129 -0.43 4.87 -4.96
C VAL A 129 -1.85 4.34 -4.73
N LEU A 130 -1.99 3.26 -3.96
CA LEU A 130 -3.31 2.72 -3.63
C LEU A 130 -4.14 3.69 -2.79
N GLU A 131 -3.54 4.37 -1.81
CA GLU A 131 -4.21 5.40 -1.00
C GLU A 131 -4.69 6.56 -1.88
N SER A 132 -3.83 7.07 -2.77
CA SER A 132 -4.19 8.16 -3.70
C SER A 132 -5.30 7.74 -4.66
N LEU A 133 -5.24 6.51 -5.19
CA LEU A 133 -6.27 5.96 -6.06
C LEU A 133 -7.61 5.88 -5.31
N THR A 134 -7.59 5.34 -4.08
CA THR A 134 -8.76 5.25 -3.20
C THR A 134 -9.38 6.62 -2.96
N PHE A 135 -8.59 7.63 -2.60
CA PHE A 135 -9.06 9.00 -2.38
C PHE A 135 -9.69 9.62 -3.65
N ASN A 136 -9.04 9.45 -4.80
CA ASN A 136 -9.55 9.95 -6.07
C ASN A 136 -10.89 9.30 -6.45
N ILE A 137 -11.05 8.00 -6.19
CA ILE A 137 -12.31 7.29 -6.44
C ILE A 137 -13.41 7.84 -5.53
N VAL A 138 -13.16 8.01 -4.22
CA VAL A 138 -14.16 8.59 -3.30
C VAL A 138 -14.59 9.97 -3.77
N SER A 139 -13.64 10.83 -4.13
CA SER A 139 -13.93 12.19 -4.62
C SER A 139 -14.80 12.15 -5.88
N TRP A 140 -14.49 11.26 -6.82
CA TRP A 140 -15.26 11.14 -8.05
C TRP A 140 -16.70 10.65 -7.79
N ILE A 141 -16.86 9.66 -6.92
CA ILE A 141 -18.19 9.16 -6.50
C ILE A 141 -18.98 10.29 -5.82
N ASP A 142 -18.35 11.06 -4.95
CA ASP A 142 -18.98 12.20 -4.26
C ASP A 142 -19.49 13.26 -5.24
N ASP A 143 -18.69 13.59 -6.26
CA ASP A 143 -19.07 14.53 -7.31
C ASP A 143 -20.28 14.03 -8.12
N VAL A 144 -20.27 12.75 -8.53
CA VAL A 144 -21.39 12.14 -9.28
C VAL A 144 -22.66 12.12 -8.43
N LEU A 145 -22.57 11.70 -7.16
CA LEU A 145 -23.71 11.70 -6.23
C LEU A 145 -24.22 13.11 -5.92
N PHE A 146 -23.34 14.12 -5.94
CA PHE A 146 -23.73 15.51 -5.76
C PHE A 146 -24.53 16.04 -6.96
N VAL A 147 -24.07 15.75 -8.18
CA VAL A 147 -24.76 16.14 -9.42
C VAL A 147 -26.12 15.45 -9.52
N ASP A 148 -26.19 14.13 -9.29
CA ASP A 148 -27.45 13.38 -9.35
C ASP A 148 -28.50 13.91 -8.35
N ARG A 149 -28.09 14.17 -7.10
CA ARG A 149 -28.97 14.79 -6.10
C ARG A 149 -29.45 16.19 -6.52
N SER A 150 -28.62 16.95 -7.22
CA SER A 150 -28.98 18.28 -7.71
C SER A 150 -30.01 18.21 -8.83
N ILE A 151 -29.86 17.26 -9.77
CA ILE A 151 -30.81 17.04 -10.87
C ILE A 151 -32.17 16.56 -10.35
N ARG A 152 -32.20 15.61 -9.40
CA ARG A 152 -33.47 15.11 -8.81
C ARG A 152 -34.24 16.23 -8.12
N LYS A 153 -33.57 17.07 -7.32
CA LYS A 153 -34.19 18.24 -6.68
C LYS A 153 -34.78 19.20 -7.72
N PHE A 154 -34.07 19.46 -8.82
CA PHE A 154 -34.59 20.29 -9.90
C PHE A 154 -35.83 19.69 -10.55
N SER A 155 -35.84 18.38 -10.79
CA SER A 155 -37.00 17.66 -11.34
C SER A 155 -38.21 17.66 -10.40
N ASP A 156 -38.00 17.55 -9.08
CA ASP A 156 -39.10 17.57 -8.11
C ASP A 156 -39.70 18.98 -7.95
N ASN A 157 -38.89 20.03 -8.12
CA ASN A 157 -39.36 21.41 -8.15
C ASN A 157 -40.10 21.79 -9.45
N LEU A 158 -40.02 20.95 -10.49
CA LEU A 158 -40.73 21.14 -11.76
C LEU A 158 -42.04 20.32 -11.87
N LYS A 159 -42.39 19.53 -10.85
CA LYS A 159 -43.71 18.87 -10.82
C LYS A 159 -44.79 19.92 -10.50
N PRO A 160 -45.85 20.02 -11.33
CA PRO A 160 -46.91 21.03 -11.19
C PRO A 160 -47.78 20.83 -9.94
#